data_AF-A0AB74HKD9-F1
#
_entry.id   AF-A0AB74HKD9-F1
#
_cell.length_a   1.000
_cell.length_b   1.000
_cell.length_c   1.000
_cell.angle_alpha   90.00
_cell.angle_beta   90.00
_cell.angle_gamma   90.00
#
_symmetry.space_group_name_H-M   'P 1'
#
loop_
_entity.id
_entity.type
_entity.pdbx_description
1 polymer ?
#
loop_
_entity_poly.entity_id
_entity_poly.type
_entity_poly.pdbx_seq_one_letter_code
_entity_poly.pdbx_strand_id
1 'polypeptide(L)'
;MDHQDPPAFSELGDFKQWGRFDLNVPLQGGQTELQIAVSIVRNHIPLRLGGFYIIANEDHILHSGSHDSNLQKHIIHLIQQVQAGHAEQESLLHESFWTVHYFTTP
;
A
#
# COMPACT_ATOMS: atom_id res chain seq x y z
N MET A 1 0.53 7.69 37.49
CA MET A 1 1.13 7.69 36.14
C MET A 1 -0.03 7.56 35.20
N ASP A 2 -0.46 8.69 34.63
CA ASP A 2 -1.55 8.72 33.66
C ASP A 2 -1.14 7.88 32.44
N HIS A 3 -1.89 6.82 32.18
CA HIS A 3 -1.91 6.19 30.87
C HIS A 3 -2.46 7.24 29.91
N GLN A 4 -1.58 7.98 29.24
CA GLN A 4 -1.98 8.75 28.08
C GLN A 4 -2.42 7.75 27.03
N ASP A 5 -3.72 7.70 26.77
CA ASP A 5 -4.23 7.12 25.53
C ASP A 5 -3.42 7.72 24.37
N PRO A 6 -3.03 6.91 23.37
CA PRO A 6 -2.36 7.44 22.18
C PRO A 6 -3.21 8.57 21.61
N PRO A 7 -2.59 9.65 21.11
CA PRO A 7 -3.34 10.79 20.59
C PRO A 7 -4.37 10.28 19.57
N ALA A 8 -5.61 10.73 19.69
CA ALA A 8 -6.64 10.46 18.70
C ALA A 8 -6.13 10.96 17.35
N PHE A 9 -5.73 10.03 16.48
CA PHE A 9 -5.13 10.33 15.19
C PHE A 9 -6.16 11.10 14.35
N SER A 10 -5.82 12.35 14.06
CA SER A 10 -6.73 13.31 13.43
C SER A 10 -7.08 12.87 12.01
N GLU A 11 -8.31 13.10 11.59
CA GLU A 11 -8.71 12.98 10.19
C GLU A 11 -8.13 14.16 9.40
N LEU A 12 -7.61 13.95 8.19
CA LEU A 12 -7.28 15.06 7.27
C LEU A 12 -8.54 15.44 6.51
N GLY A 13 -9.40 16.26 7.12
CA GLY A 13 -10.76 16.44 6.59
C GLY A 13 -11.50 15.11 6.63
N ASP A 14 -12.03 14.64 5.49
CA ASP A 14 -12.76 13.36 5.40
C ASP A 14 -11.86 12.12 5.16
N PHE A 15 -10.53 12.30 5.09
CA PHE A 15 -9.61 11.22 4.74
C PHE A 15 -8.96 10.59 5.96
N LYS A 16 -8.99 9.25 6.03
CA LYS A 16 -8.22 8.49 7.01
C LYS A 16 -6.72 8.69 6.76
N GLN A 17 -6.02 9.20 7.77
CA GLN A 17 -4.55 9.37 7.77
C GLN A 17 -3.79 8.04 7.76
N TRP A 18 -4.47 6.93 8.06
CA TRP A 18 -3.86 5.61 8.03
C TRP A 18 -4.90 4.56 7.65
N GLY A 19 -4.42 3.43 7.14
CA GLY A 19 -5.28 2.30 6.83
C GLY A 19 -4.51 1.04 6.53
N ARG A 20 -5.27 -0.04 6.39
CA ARG A 20 -4.79 -1.37 6.05
C ARG A 20 -5.76 -2.00 5.06
N PHE A 21 -5.23 -2.62 4.03
CA PHE A 21 -6.02 -3.45 3.12
C PHE A 21 -5.19 -4.58 2.55
N ASP A 22 -5.86 -5.66 2.19
CA ASP A 22 -5.26 -6.83 1.59
C ASP A 22 -5.53 -6.84 0.08
N LEU A 23 -4.61 -7.37 -0.70
CA LEU A 23 -4.71 -7.42 -2.15
C LEU A 23 -4.00 -8.65 -2.73
N ASN A 24 -4.62 -9.20 -3.77
CA ASN A 24 -4.01 -10.23 -4.60
C ASN A 24 -3.24 -9.55 -5.73
N VAL A 25 -1.91 -9.65 -5.73
CA VAL A 25 -1.04 -9.17 -6.80
C VAL A 25 -0.87 -10.25 -7.87
N PRO A 26 -1.16 -9.95 -9.14
CA PRO A 26 -0.84 -10.88 -10.22
C PRO A 26 0.68 -10.97 -10.39
N LEU A 27 1.25 -12.16 -10.19
CA LEU A 27 2.68 -12.40 -10.42
C LEU A 27 3.05 -12.46 -11.92
N GLN A 28 2.08 -12.74 -12.81
CA GLN A 28 2.22 -12.68 -14.28
C GLN A 28 0.85 -12.79 -14.97
N GLY A 29 0.67 -12.10 -16.11
CA GLY A 29 -0.41 -12.36 -17.09
C GLY A 29 -1.86 -12.02 -16.71
N GLY A 30 -2.17 -11.72 -15.45
CA GLY A 30 -3.52 -11.42 -14.96
C GLY A 30 -3.94 -9.96 -15.12
N GLN A 31 -4.44 -9.55 -16.29
CA GLN A 31 -4.92 -8.16 -16.50
C GLN A 31 -6.17 -7.84 -15.67
N THR A 32 -7.07 -8.81 -15.47
CA THR A 32 -8.27 -8.60 -14.65
C THR A 32 -7.87 -8.44 -13.17
N GLU A 33 -6.98 -9.29 -12.68
CA GLU A 33 -6.44 -9.26 -11.33
C GLU A 33 -5.69 -7.94 -11.07
N LEU A 34 -4.93 -7.45 -12.06
CA LEU A 34 -4.27 -6.14 -11.99
C LEU A 34 -5.30 -5.02 -11.80
N GLN A 35 -6.39 -5.02 -12.57
CA GLN A 35 -7.43 -4.00 -12.43
C GLN A 35 -8.13 -4.06 -11.07
N ILE A 36 -8.36 -5.26 -10.53
CA ILE A 36 -8.92 -5.44 -9.19
C ILE A 36 -7.98 -4.87 -8.13
N ALA A 37 -6.70 -5.25 -8.15
CA ALA A 37 -5.71 -4.75 -7.19
C ALA A 37 -5.57 -3.23 -7.26
N VAL A 38 -5.52 -2.65 -8.47
CA VAL A 38 -5.50 -1.20 -8.69
C VAL A 38 -6.75 -0.52 -8.13
N SER A 39 -7.93 -1.11 -8.34
CA SER A 39 -9.18 -0.57 -7.81
C SER A 39 -9.18 -0.57 -6.28
N ILE A 40 -8.67 -1.62 -5.64
CA ILE A 40 -8.57 -1.70 -4.17
C ILE A 40 -7.66 -0.57 -3.64
N VAL A 41 -6.49 -0.36 -4.25
CA VAL A 41 -5.57 0.73 -3.85
C VAL A 41 -6.25 2.10 -3.98
N ARG A 42 -6.95 2.34 -5.10
CA ARG A 42 -7.66 3.61 -5.34
C ARG A 42 -8.77 3.88 -4.33
N ASN A 43 -9.42 2.84 -3.83
CA ASN A 43 -10.49 2.95 -2.85
C ASN A 43 -9.97 3.27 -1.44
N HIS A 44 -8.72 2.92 -1.13
CA HIS A 44 -8.15 3.08 0.22
C HIS A 44 -7.22 4.29 0.33
N ILE A 45 -6.33 4.50 -0.63
CA ILE A 45 -5.31 5.55 -0.54
C ILE A 45 -5.79 6.77 -1.35
N PRO A 46 -5.95 7.96 -0.73
CA PRO A 46 -6.34 9.15 -1.46
C PRO A 46 -5.32 9.55 -2.54
N LEU A 47 -5.81 10.14 -3.62
CA LEU A 47 -4.94 10.67 -4.67
C LEU A 47 -4.24 11.93 -4.17
N ARG A 48 -2.98 12.14 -4.58
CA ARG A 48 -2.16 13.34 -4.31
C ARG A 48 -1.70 13.52 -2.85
N LEU A 49 -1.85 12.50 -2.01
CA LEU A 49 -1.21 12.48 -0.70
C LEU A 49 0.08 11.67 -0.75
N GLY A 50 1.12 12.21 -0.13
CA GLY A 50 2.33 11.47 0.20
C GLY A 50 2.10 10.59 1.43
N GLY A 51 3.13 9.84 1.80
CA GLY A 51 3.07 9.08 3.04
C GLY A 51 4.07 7.95 3.12
N PHE A 52 3.96 7.20 4.22
CA PHE A 52 4.73 6.00 4.50
C PHE A 52 3.89 4.76 4.27
N TYR A 53 4.53 3.66 3.89
CA TYR A 53 3.85 2.38 3.67
C TYR A 53 4.71 1.19 4.07
N ILE A 54 4.02 0.10 4.41
CA ILE A 54 4.58 -1.22 4.67
C ILE A 54 3.77 -2.23 3.87
N ILE A 55 4.44 -3.09 3.12
CA ILE A 55 3.89 -4.23 2.41
C ILE A 55 4.39 -5.48 3.12
N ALA A 56 3.48 -6.32 3.59
CA ALA A 56 3.78 -7.54 4.31
C ALA A 56 2.97 -8.72 3.75
N ASN A 57 3.40 -9.94 4.07
CA ASN A 57 2.56 -11.14 4.00
C ASN A 57 2.25 -11.65 5.43
N GLU A 58 1.79 -12.88 5.58
CA GLU A 58 1.47 -13.46 6.89
C GLU A 58 2.70 -13.60 7.80
N ASP A 59 3.90 -13.76 7.22
CA ASP A 59 5.10 -14.12 7.96
C ASP A 59 6.06 -12.96 8.19
N HIS A 60 6.17 -12.01 7.25
CA HIS A 60 7.18 -10.96 7.30
C HIS A 60 6.85 -9.73 6.46
N ILE A 61 7.60 -8.65 6.70
CA ILE A 61 7.60 -7.44 5.87
C ILE A 61 8.35 -7.75 4.57
N LEU A 62 7.67 -7.53 3.44
CA LEU A 62 8.22 -7.72 2.11
C LEU A 62 8.94 -6.46 1.63
N HIS A 63 8.35 -5.30 1.88
CA HIS A 63 8.88 -4.01 1.45
C HIS A 63 8.29 -2.87 2.29
N SER A 64 9.02 -1.77 2.42
CA SER A 64 8.53 -0.57 3.09
C SER A 64 9.24 0.66 2.57
N GLY A 65 8.58 1.80 2.62
CA GLY A 65 9.20 3.06 2.24
C GLY A 65 8.29 4.26 2.44
N SER A 66 8.70 5.37 1.85
CA SER A 66 7.93 6.60 1.77
C SER A 66 7.84 7.06 0.33
N HIS A 67 6.76 7.78 0.01
CA HIS A 67 6.64 8.45 -1.29
C HIS A 67 6.04 9.82 -1.10
N ASP A 68 6.73 10.83 -1.60
CA ASP A 68 6.28 12.21 -1.52
C ASP A 68 5.16 12.43 -2.56
N SER A 69 4.10 13.13 -2.16
CA SER A 69 3.00 13.62 -3.00
C SER A 69 2.01 12.61 -3.63
N ASN A 70 2.34 11.33 -3.89
CA ASN A 70 1.34 10.42 -4.48
C ASN A 70 1.57 8.94 -4.17
N LEU A 71 1.35 8.58 -2.92
CA LEU A 71 1.47 7.21 -2.44
C LEU A 71 0.57 6.24 -3.22
N GLN A 72 -0.64 6.67 -3.60
CA GLN A 72 -1.57 5.83 -4.40
C GLN A 72 -0.93 5.39 -5.73
N LYS A 73 -0.35 6.34 -6.49
CA LYS A 73 0.32 6.01 -7.76
C LYS A 73 1.55 5.14 -7.54
N HIS A 74 2.30 5.39 -6.48
CA HIS A 74 3.49 4.60 -6.15
C HIS A 74 3.14 3.14 -5.89
N ILE A 75 2.14 2.86 -5.04
CA ILE A 75 1.71 1.47 -4.77
C ILE A 75 1.16 0.81 -6.04
N ILE A 76 0.38 1.53 -6.86
CA ILE A 76 -0.07 1.01 -8.17
C ILE A 76 1.12 0.65 -9.07
N HIS A 77 2.16 1.49 -9.09
CA HIS A 77 3.35 1.24 -9.88
C HIS A 77 4.09 -0.02 -9.43
N LEU A 78 4.22 -0.26 -8.13
CA LEU A 78 4.81 -1.50 -7.59
C LEU A 78 4.04 -2.74 -8.05
N ILE A 79 2.70 -2.71 -8.00
CA ILE A 79 1.85 -3.81 -8.49
C ILE A 79 2.10 -4.06 -9.99
N GLN A 80 2.23 -3.00 -10.79
CA GLN A 80 2.53 -3.10 -12.22
C GLN A 80 3.92 -3.66 -12.49
N GLN A 81 4.93 -3.26 -11.73
CA GLN A 81 6.29 -3.80 -11.85
C GLN A 81 6.33 -5.28 -11.52
N VAL A 82 5.62 -5.71 -10.48
CA VAL A 82 5.52 -7.14 -10.11
C VAL A 82 4.82 -7.94 -11.20
N GLN A 83 3.69 -7.43 -11.71
CA GLN A 83 2.96 -8.07 -12.81
C GLN A 83 3.81 -8.22 -14.07
N ALA A 84 4.71 -7.28 -14.32
CA ALA A 84 5.63 -7.32 -15.45
C ALA A 84 6.86 -8.20 -15.18
N GLY A 85 7.12 -8.61 -13.92
CA GLY A 85 8.32 -9.34 -13.53
C GLY A 85 9.59 -8.46 -13.40
N HIS A 86 9.41 -7.16 -13.18
CA HIS A 86 10.47 -6.14 -13.16
C HIS A 86 10.55 -5.36 -11.83
N ALA A 87 10.02 -5.90 -10.73
CA ALA A 87 10.13 -5.23 -9.44
C ALA A 87 11.57 -5.27 -8.92
N GLU A 88 12.06 -4.13 -8.45
CA GLU A 88 13.41 -4.01 -7.88
C GLU A 88 13.57 -4.83 -6.60
N GLN A 89 12.49 -4.91 -5.81
CA GLN A 89 12.45 -5.70 -4.60
C GLN A 89 11.99 -7.13 -4.91
N GLU A 90 12.93 -8.07 -4.94
CA GLU A 90 12.70 -9.48 -5.32
C GLU A 90 11.65 -10.18 -4.46
N SER A 91 11.56 -9.86 -3.16
CA SER A 91 10.52 -10.42 -2.27
C SER A 91 9.09 -10.15 -2.76
N LEU A 92 8.86 -9.05 -3.49
CA LEU A 92 7.55 -8.75 -4.06
C LEU A 92 7.20 -9.63 -5.28
N LEU A 93 8.19 -10.20 -5.96
CA LEU A 93 7.99 -11.05 -7.14
C LEU A 93 7.53 -12.48 -6.81
N HIS A 94 7.66 -12.89 -5.56
CA HIS A 94 7.34 -14.25 -5.12
C HIS A 94 6.02 -14.33 -4.33
N GLU A 95 5.46 -13.18 -3.96
CA GLU A 95 4.32 -13.08 -3.05
C GLU A 95 3.10 -12.53 -3.77
N SER A 96 2.09 -13.38 -3.99
CA SER A 96 0.85 -12.98 -4.66
C SER A 96 -0.17 -12.34 -3.72
N PHE A 97 0.06 -12.35 -2.41
CA PHE A 97 -0.85 -11.78 -1.42
C PHE A 97 -0.11 -10.76 -0.56
N TRP A 98 -0.58 -9.51 -0.61
CA TRP A 98 0.00 -8.42 0.17
C TRP A 98 -1.02 -7.84 1.13
N THR A 99 -0.58 -7.59 2.35
CA THR A 99 -1.20 -6.65 3.26
C THR A 99 -0.46 -5.31 3.17
N VAL A 100 -1.15 -4.27 2.74
CA VAL A 100 -0.62 -2.91 2.67
C VAL A 100 -1.10 -2.10 3.87
N HIS A 101 -0.14 -1.64 4.67
CA HIS A 101 -0.34 -0.62 5.68
C HIS A 101 0.13 0.73 5.12
N TYR A 102 -0.66 1.77 5.28
CA TYR A 102 -0.28 3.11 4.83
C TYR A 102 -0.58 4.17 5.88
N PHE A 103 0.23 5.23 5.85
CA PHE A 103 0.11 6.42 6.70
C PHE A 103 0.30 7.64 5.80
N THR A 104 -0.78 8.34 5.46
CA THR A 104 -0.73 9.53 4.62
C THR A 104 -0.32 10.76 5.41
N THR A 105 0.49 11.59 4.77
CA THR A 105 0.88 12.91 5.28
C THR A 105 0.21 14.00 4.43
N PRO A 106 -0.35 15.05 5.05
CA PRO A 106 -0.92 16.19 4.33
C PRO A 106 0.13 16.99 3.57
#